data_AF-A0A6P0VHY4-F1
#
_entry.id   AF-A0A6P0VHY4-F1
#
_cell.length_a   1.000
_cell.length_b   1.000
_cell.length_c   1.000
_cell.angle_alpha   90.00
_cell.angle_beta   90.00
_cell.angle_gamma   90.00
#
_symmetry.space_group_name_H-M   'P 1'
#
loop_
_entity.id
_entity.type
_entity.pdbx_description
1 polymer ?
#
loop_
_entity_poly.entity_id
_entity_poly.type
_entity_poly.pdbx_seq_one_letter_code
_entity_poly.pdbx_strand_id
1 'polypeptide(L)'
;MESSPVELINSLASSVQNLKGIYQLIAPLRKSLLVPGQRKNISELQVEIQDTESKVQELKLSVAGLSKLVRSYADLIGDVRVAAASSDKFSELIELKPDLLGTLKTFFANKIRDEYTRVATGIANLPKPQNTEAGKKSGNLEIISRNLRDLIQQLRDSKSDEEQQIQDIAKKMSSQYSDMEATLSELLREILAGLESA
;
A
#
# COMPACT_ATOMS: atom_id res chain seq x y z
N MET A 1 -19.10 -15.78 -14.46
CA MET A 1 -18.86 -14.94 -13.26
C MET A 1 -17.84 -15.68 -12.44
N GLU A 2 -16.62 -15.17 -12.38
CA GLU A 2 -15.58 -15.74 -11.52
C GLU A 2 -15.83 -15.24 -10.09
N SER A 3 -15.87 -16.17 -9.13
CA SER A 3 -16.03 -15.83 -7.71
C SER A 3 -14.79 -15.09 -7.21
N SER A 4 -14.97 -14.01 -6.47
CA SER A 4 -13.85 -13.27 -5.90
C SER A 4 -13.05 -14.13 -4.89
N PRO A 5 -11.75 -13.88 -4.68
CA PRO A 5 -10.95 -14.61 -3.69
C PRO A 5 -11.55 -14.60 -2.28
N VAL A 6 -12.21 -13.49 -1.89
CA VAL A 6 -12.89 -13.36 -0.60
C VAL A 6 -14.11 -14.29 -0.50
N GLU A 7 -14.90 -14.40 -1.58
CA GLU A 7 -16.06 -15.31 -1.63
C GLU A 7 -15.61 -16.77 -1.58
N LEU A 8 -14.52 -17.12 -2.28
CA LEU A 8 -13.95 -18.46 -2.24
C LEU A 8 -13.46 -18.83 -0.84
N ILE A 9 -12.73 -17.94 -0.16
CA ILE A 9 -12.25 -18.16 1.21
C ILE A 9 -13.43 -18.29 2.19
N ASN A 10 -14.49 -17.51 2.02
CA ASN A 10 -15.68 -17.60 2.86
C ASN A 10 -16.44 -18.91 2.61
N SER A 11 -16.59 -19.35 1.36
CA SER A 11 -17.18 -20.64 1.00
C SER A 11 -16.39 -21.81 1.58
N LEU A 12 -15.05 -21.75 1.50
CA LEU A 12 -14.16 -22.74 2.10
C LEU A 12 -14.30 -22.76 3.63
N ALA A 13 -14.34 -21.60 4.27
CA ALA A 13 -14.56 -21.50 5.71
C ALA A 13 -15.90 -22.12 6.14
N SER A 14 -16.98 -21.85 5.41
CA SER A 14 -18.29 -22.46 5.65
C SER A 14 -18.25 -23.98 5.47
N SER A 15 -17.55 -24.47 4.45
CA SER A 15 -17.38 -25.90 4.19
C SER A 15 -16.63 -26.60 5.34
N VAL A 16 -15.56 -25.98 5.85
CA VAL A 16 -14.81 -26.47 7.01
C VAL A 16 -15.66 -26.49 8.28
N GLN A 17 -16.47 -25.44 8.52
CA GLN A 17 -17.40 -25.44 9.67
C GLN A 17 -18.46 -26.53 9.56
N ASN A 18 -19.00 -26.79 8.36
CA ASN A 18 -19.92 -27.89 8.13
C ASN A 18 -19.27 -29.25 8.43
N LEU A 19 -18.04 -29.49 7.97
CA LEU A 19 -17.28 -30.71 8.25
C LEU A 19 -17.02 -30.89 9.75
N LYS A 20 -16.67 -29.81 10.45
CA LYS A 20 -16.48 -29.80 11.91
C LYS A 20 -17.78 -30.13 12.65
N GLY A 21 -18.91 -29.59 12.20
CA GLY A 21 -20.24 -29.92 12.72
C GLY A 21 -20.58 -31.40 12.53
N ILE A 22 -20.34 -31.95 11.33
CA ILE A 22 -20.52 -33.39 11.05
C ILE A 22 -19.62 -34.24 11.96
N TYR A 23 -18.35 -33.87 12.13
CA TYR A 23 -17.44 -34.56 13.05
C TYR A 23 -17.99 -34.57 14.49
N GLN A 24 -18.47 -33.43 14.99
CA GLN A 24 -19.03 -33.32 16.35
C GLN A 24 -20.25 -34.20 16.58
N LEU A 25 -21.05 -34.45 15.54
CA LEU A 25 -22.19 -35.38 15.60
C LEU A 25 -21.74 -36.85 15.65
N ILE A 26 -20.64 -37.20 14.99
CA ILE A 26 -20.14 -38.58 14.89
C ILE A 26 -19.21 -38.94 16.06
N ALA A 27 -18.49 -37.96 16.63
CA ALA A 27 -17.51 -38.16 17.70
C ALA A 27 -18.06 -38.93 18.92
N PRO A 28 -19.29 -38.70 19.42
CA PRO A 28 -19.88 -39.46 20.53
C PRO A 28 -20.10 -40.94 20.20
N LEU A 29 -20.36 -41.27 18.93
CA LEU A 29 -20.63 -42.64 18.46
C LEU A 29 -19.35 -43.47 18.27
N ARG A 30 -18.18 -42.82 18.35
CA ARG A 30 -16.88 -43.40 18.02
C ARG A 30 -16.48 -44.57 18.90
N LYS A 31 -16.83 -44.54 20.19
CA LYS A 31 -16.47 -45.60 21.14
C LYS A 31 -17.45 -46.78 21.13
N SER A 32 -18.71 -46.56 20.75
CA SER A 32 -19.80 -47.53 20.85
C SER A 32 -20.09 -48.26 19.55
N LEU A 33 -19.89 -47.64 18.37
CA LEU A 33 -20.40 -48.19 17.09
C LEU A 33 -19.34 -48.46 16.03
N LEU A 34 -18.12 -47.94 16.19
CA LEU A 34 -17.09 -48.00 15.14
C LEU A 34 -16.03 -49.06 15.43
N VAL A 35 -15.57 -49.75 14.39
CA VAL A 35 -14.41 -50.67 14.46
C VAL A 35 -13.09 -49.88 14.50
N PRO A 36 -11.98 -50.45 15.01
CA PRO A 36 -10.72 -49.73 15.21
C PRO A 36 -10.21 -48.95 13.97
N GLY A 37 -10.33 -49.51 12.76
CA GLY A 37 -9.95 -48.82 11.51
C GLY A 37 -10.78 -47.57 11.24
N GLN A 38 -12.10 -47.63 11.44
CA GLN A 38 -12.99 -46.47 11.30
C GLN A 38 -12.69 -45.41 12.38
N ARG A 39 -12.35 -45.84 13.60
CA ARG A 39 -11.93 -44.92 14.66
C ARG A 39 -10.65 -44.18 14.28
N LYS A 40 -9.70 -44.86 13.63
CA LYS A 40 -8.45 -44.24 13.14
C LYS A 40 -8.76 -43.20 12.06
N ASN A 41 -9.52 -43.54 11.03
CA ASN A 41 -9.89 -42.63 9.94
C ASN A 41 -10.62 -41.36 10.46
N ILE A 42 -11.52 -41.50 11.45
CA ILE A 42 -12.19 -40.34 12.05
C ILE A 42 -11.22 -39.44 12.83
N SER A 43 -10.19 -40.01 13.46
CA SER A 43 -9.14 -39.22 14.10
C SER A 43 -8.29 -38.47 13.08
N GLU A 44 -7.96 -39.11 11.96
CA GLU A 44 -7.21 -38.49 10.87
C GLU A 44 -8.02 -37.35 10.23
N LEU A 45 -9.31 -37.57 9.96
CA LEU A 45 -10.23 -36.52 9.49
C LEU A 45 -10.31 -35.32 10.45
N GLN A 46 -10.28 -35.55 11.76
CA GLN A 46 -10.26 -34.45 12.73
C GLN A 46 -9.00 -33.59 12.58
N VAL A 47 -7.85 -34.24 12.40
CA VAL A 47 -6.56 -33.55 12.20
C VAL A 47 -6.58 -32.77 10.89
N GLU A 48 -7.07 -33.37 9.81
CA GLU A 48 -7.20 -32.69 8.51
C GLU A 48 -8.16 -31.50 8.55
N ILE A 49 -9.29 -31.60 9.27
CA ILE A 49 -10.22 -30.49 9.48
C ILE A 49 -9.54 -29.35 10.23
N GLN A 50 -8.75 -29.65 11.28
CA GLN A 50 -8.03 -28.64 12.06
C GLN A 50 -6.92 -27.96 11.25
N ASP A 51 -6.17 -28.72 10.46
CA ASP A 51 -5.14 -28.21 9.56
C ASP A 51 -5.76 -27.29 8.49
N THR A 52 -6.87 -27.72 7.88
CA THR A 52 -7.60 -26.92 6.90
C THR A 52 -8.20 -25.67 7.53
N GLU A 53 -8.77 -25.75 8.74
CA GLU A 53 -9.26 -24.59 9.49
C GLU A 53 -8.14 -23.57 9.73
N SER A 54 -6.94 -24.03 10.11
CA SER A 54 -5.77 -23.18 10.33
C SER A 54 -5.34 -22.48 9.03
N LYS A 55 -5.22 -23.22 7.92
CA LYS A 55 -4.89 -22.66 6.60
C LYS A 55 -5.91 -21.64 6.11
N VAL A 56 -7.20 -21.87 6.35
CA VAL A 56 -8.25 -20.90 6.02
C VAL A 56 -8.09 -19.61 6.82
N GLN A 57 -7.73 -19.69 8.11
CA GLN A 57 -7.47 -18.50 8.92
C GLN A 57 -6.23 -17.74 8.44
N GLU A 58 -5.15 -18.45 8.09
CA GLU A 58 -3.94 -17.85 7.52
C GLU A 58 -4.24 -17.12 6.21
N LEU A 59 -5.05 -17.71 5.33
CA LEU A 59 -5.50 -17.07 4.09
C LEU A 59 -6.33 -15.81 4.36
N LYS A 60 -7.26 -15.85 5.33
CA LYS A 60 -8.04 -14.67 5.73
C LYS A 60 -7.16 -13.53 6.22
N LEU A 61 -6.19 -13.84 7.09
CA LEU A 61 -5.23 -12.86 7.60
C LEU A 61 -4.36 -12.28 6.48
N SER A 62 -3.93 -13.13 5.55
CA SER A 62 -3.12 -12.72 4.40
C SER A 62 -3.88 -11.76 3.48
N VAL A 63 -5.14 -12.09 3.14
CA VAL A 63 -6.00 -11.21 2.31
C VAL A 63 -6.32 -9.90 3.01
N ALA A 64 -6.56 -9.92 4.32
CA ALA A 64 -6.76 -8.70 5.10
C ALA A 64 -5.50 -7.81 5.12
N GLY A 65 -4.32 -8.44 5.30
CA GLY A 65 -3.03 -7.76 5.22
C GLY A 65 -2.78 -7.10 3.86
N LEU A 66 -3.08 -7.83 2.78
CA LEU A 66 -2.98 -7.34 1.40
C LEU A 66 -3.94 -6.19 1.12
N SER A 67 -5.20 -6.30 1.57
CA SER A 67 -6.19 -5.22 1.43
C SER A 67 -5.73 -3.94 2.12
N LYS A 68 -5.13 -4.06 3.30
CA LYS A 68 -4.54 -2.93 4.01
C LYS A 68 -3.36 -2.35 3.24
N LEU A 69 -2.50 -3.19 2.67
CA LEU A 69 -1.36 -2.78 1.86
C LEU A 69 -1.79 -1.97 0.63
N VAL A 70 -2.74 -2.49 -0.14
CA VAL A 70 -3.31 -1.83 -1.32
C VAL A 70 -3.86 -0.45 -0.96
N ARG A 71 -4.61 -0.35 0.15
CA ARG A 71 -5.13 0.95 0.63
C ARG A 71 -4.00 1.90 1.00
N SER A 72 -2.98 1.45 1.74
CA SER A 72 -1.84 2.30 2.10
C SER A 72 -1.12 2.88 0.88
N TYR A 73 -0.93 2.08 -0.18
CA TYR A 73 -0.35 2.56 -1.43
C TYR A 73 -1.28 3.54 -2.16
N ALA A 74 -2.58 3.23 -2.25
CA ALA A 74 -3.55 4.10 -2.91
C ALA A 74 -3.69 5.46 -2.21
N ASP A 75 -3.76 5.47 -0.88
CA ASP A 75 -3.83 6.68 -0.06
C ASP A 75 -2.56 7.53 -0.25
N LEU A 76 -1.38 6.90 -0.25
CA LEU A 76 -0.12 7.60 -0.48
C LEU A 76 0.00 8.17 -1.90
N ILE A 77 -0.47 7.44 -2.92
CA ILE A 77 -0.58 7.97 -4.29
C ILE A 77 -1.49 9.22 -4.30
N GLY A 78 -2.58 9.19 -3.55
CA GLY A 78 -3.47 10.34 -3.36
C GLY A 78 -2.74 11.54 -2.75
N ASP A 79 -1.99 11.34 -1.66
CA ASP A 79 -1.20 12.39 -1.03
C ASP A 79 -0.13 12.97 -1.97
N VAL A 80 0.55 12.12 -2.75
CA VAL A 80 1.54 12.54 -3.75
C VAL A 80 0.90 13.39 -4.84
N ARG A 81 -0.28 13.02 -5.34
CA ARG A 81 -1.01 13.81 -6.34
C ARG A 81 -1.41 15.19 -5.83
N VAL A 82 -1.83 15.28 -4.57
CA VAL A 82 -2.14 16.58 -3.94
C VAL A 82 -0.89 17.45 -3.86
N ALA A 83 0.25 16.87 -3.46
CA ALA A 83 1.51 17.59 -3.38
C ALA A 83 2.05 18.02 -4.76
N ALA A 84 1.89 17.17 -5.78
CA ALA A 84 2.18 17.48 -7.18
C ALA A 84 1.36 18.68 -7.65
N ALA A 85 0.03 18.63 -7.47
CA ALA A 85 -0.89 19.69 -7.88
C ALA A 85 -0.60 21.03 -7.15
N SER A 86 -0.20 21.00 -5.88
CA SER A 86 0.25 22.18 -5.16
C SER A 86 1.54 22.77 -5.76
N SER A 87 2.49 21.93 -6.15
CA SER A 87 3.75 22.35 -6.78
C SER A 87 3.53 22.92 -8.18
N ASP A 88 2.66 22.28 -8.98
CA ASP A 88 2.24 22.78 -10.30
C ASP A 88 1.55 24.12 -10.16
N LYS A 89 0.62 24.24 -9.21
CA LYS A 89 -0.11 25.48 -9.00
C LYS A 89 0.80 26.61 -8.56
N PHE A 90 1.81 26.30 -7.73
CA PHE A 90 2.84 27.26 -7.36
C PHE A 90 3.60 27.73 -8.61
N SER A 91 4.06 26.80 -9.44
CA SER A 91 4.79 27.11 -10.69
C SER A 91 3.97 27.96 -11.65
N GLU A 92 2.67 27.67 -11.80
CA GLU A 92 1.78 28.45 -12.65
C GLU A 92 1.57 29.88 -12.11
N LEU A 93 1.37 30.01 -10.80
CA LEU A 93 1.09 31.30 -10.17
C LEU A 93 2.28 32.26 -10.21
N ILE A 94 3.51 31.76 -10.06
CA ILE A 94 4.70 32.60 -10.17
C ILE A 94 4.94 33.08 -11.61
N GLU A 95 4.56 32.28 -12.63
CA GLU A 95 4.61 32.71 -14.03
C GLU A 95 3.53 33.77 -14.35
N LEU A 96 2.33 33.63 -13.78
CA LEU A 96 1.21 34.55 -14.02
C LEU A 96 1.27 35.85 -13.20
N LYS A 97 1.87 35.80 -12.00
CA LYS A 97 1.91 36.89 -11.01
C LYS A 97 3.30 37.01 -10.37
N PRO A 98 4.34 37.33 -11.16
CA PRO A 98 5.71 37.45 -10.66
C PRO A 98 5.86 38.58 -9.63
N ASP A 99 5.00 39.60 -9.69
CA ASP A 99 4.92 40.69 -8.71
C ASP A 99 4.55 40.20 -7.29
N LEU A 100 3.88 39.06 -7.16
CA LEU A 100 3.48 38.44 -5.89
C LEU A 100 4.46 37.36 -5.42
N LEU A 101 5.60 37.18 -6.09
CA LEU A 101 6.53 36.08 -5.85
C LEU A 101 6.92 35.92 -4.38
N GLY A 102 7.26 37.01 -3.68
CA GLY A 102 7.62 36.95 -2.26
C GLY A 102 6.51 36.35 -1.38
N THR A 103 5.27 36.80 -1.59
CA THR A 103 4.09 36.30 -0.85
C THR A 103 3.76 34.86 -1.21
N LEU A 104 3.75 34.54 -2.52
CA LEU A 104 3.47 33.20 -3.02
C LEU A 104 4.51 32.19 -2.52
N LYS A 105 5.80 32.55 -2.58
CA LYS A 105 6.90 31.73 -2.10
C LYS A 105 6.72 31.35 -0.63
N THR A 106 6.44 32.32 0.25
CA THR A 106 6.26 32.04 1.68
C THR A 106 5.06 31.13 1.94
N PHE A 107 3.93 31.39 1.28
CA PHE A 107 2.72 30.56 1.44
C PHE A 107 2.96 29.13 0.95
N PHE A 108 3.44 28.97 -0.28
CA PHE A 108 3.62 27.67 -0.90
C PHE A 108 4.79 26.87 -0.30
N ALA A 109 5.87 27.51 0.14
CA ALA A 109 6.98 26.80 0.80
C ALA A 109 6.51 26.07 2.07
N ASN A 110 5.63 26.69 2.87
CA ASN A 110 5.06 26.04 4.05
C ASN A 110 4.08 24.92 3.65
N LYS A 111 3.18 25.19 2.70
CA LYS A 111 2.21 24.19 2.23
C LYS A 111 2.89 22.95 1.65
N ILE A 112 3.85 23.14 0.75
CA ILE A 112 4.61 22.06 0.11
C ILE A 112 5.43 21.28 1.15
N ARG A 113 5.97 21.95 2.17
CA ARG A 113 6.66 21.28 3.28
C ARG A 113 5.74 20.36 4.09
N ASP A 114 4.52 20.81 4.39
CA ASP A 114 3.55 20.01 5.14
C ASP A 114 3.09 18.80 4.34
N GLU A 115 2.80 19.00 3.05
CA GLU A 115 2.45 17.93 2.10
C GLU A 115 3.59 16.94 1.94
N TYR A 116 4.83 17.41 1.75
CA TYR A 116 6.03 16.58 1.71
C TYR A 116 6.18 15.75 2.99
N THR A 117 5.97 16.34 4.17
CA THR A 117 6.14 15.63 5.45
C THR A 117 5.15 14.47 5.58
N ARG A 118 3.91 14.67 5.11
CA ARG A 118 2.91 13.62 5.04
C ARG A 118 3.34 12.50 4.09
N VAL A 119 3.75 12.84 2.87
CA VAL A 119 4.24 11.88 1.87
C VAL A 119 5.45 11.10 2.39
N ALA A 120 6.46 11.80 2.93
CA ALA A 120 7.67 11.18 3.46
C ALA A 120 7.40 10.22 4.61
N THR A 121 6.45 10.58 5.49
CA THR A 121 5.99 9.70 6.57
C THR A 121 5.24 8.49 6.01
N GLY A 122 4.41 8.68 4.99
CA GLY A 122 3.74 7.60 4.28
C GLY A 122 4.72 6.61 3.68
N ILE A 123 5.74 7.08 2.96
CA ILE A 123 6.82 6.24 2.41
C ILE A 123 7.55 5.48 3.51
N ALA A 124 7.91 6.14 4.61
CA ALA A 124 8.63 5.50 5.70
C ALA A 124 7.81 4.38 6.39
N ASN A 125 6.49 4.50 6.37
CA ASN A 125 5.56 3.52 6.94
C ASN A 125 5.11 2.43 5.95
N LEU A 126 5.50 2.51 4.68
CA LEU A 126 5.20 1.45 3.73
C LEU A 126 6.00 0.18 4.09
N PRO A 127 5.36 -1.00 4.04
CA PRO A 127 6.07 -2.26 4.20
C PRO A 127 7.15 -2.40 3.12
N LYS A 128 8.40 -2.60 3.55
CA LYS A 128 9.51 -2.76 2.62
C LYS A 128 9.43 -4.13 1.94
N PRO A 129 9.30 -4.17 0.60
CA PRO A 129 9.28 -5.44 -0.11
C PRO A 129 10.64 -6.16 0.03
N GLN A 130 10.61 -7.48 0.21
CA GLN A 130 11.80 -8.31 0.40
C GLN A 130 12.41 -8.79 -0.93
N ASN A 131 11.72 -8.63 -2.06
CA ASN A 131 12.25 -8.98 -3.38
C ASN A 131 13.22 -7.88 -3.89
N THR A 132 14.14 -8.24 -4.77
CA THR A 132 15.22 -7.35 -5.22
C THR A 132 14.75 -6.21 -6.12
N GLU A 133 13.67 -6.41 -6.89
CA GLU A 133 13.17 -5.40 -7.83
C GLU A 133 12.27 -4.36 -7.16
N ALA A 134 11.27 -4.78 -6.39
CA ALA A 134 10.46 -3.85 -5.62
C ALA A 134 11.28 -3.20 -4.49
N GLY A 135 12.31 -3.90 -3.97
CA GLY A 135 13.31 -3.30 -3.07
C GLY A 135 14.07 -2.14 -3.71
N LYS A 136 14.48 -2.27 -4.99
CA LYS A 136 15.08 -1.15 -5.75
C LYS A 136 14.11 0.00 -5.94
N LYS A 137 12.87 -0.29 -6.31
CA LYS A 137 11.80 0.74 -6.47
C LYS A 137 11.53 1.48 -5.16
N SER A 138 11.48 0.77 -4.03
CA SER A 138 11.41 1.38 -2.71
C SER A 138 12.63 2.28 -2.42
N GLY A 139 13.83 1.85 -2.82
CA GLY A 139 15.03 2.68 -2.73
C GLY A 139 14.95 3.95 -3.58
N ASN A 140 14.36 3.87 -4.76
CA ASN A 140 14.11 5.04 -5.61
C ASN A 140 13.17 6.03 -4.94
N LEU A 141 12.11 5.58 -4.26
CA LEU A 141 11.22 6.46 -3.49
C LEU A 141 11.97 7.23 -2.39
N GLU A 142 12.90 6.58 -1.70
CA GLU A 142 13.75 7.23 -0.68
C GLU A 142 14.72 8.26 -1.29
N ILE A 143 15.17 8.06 -2.54
CA ILE A 143 15.98 9.03 -3.28
C ILE A 143 15.13 10.24 -3.68
N ILE A 144 13.98 10.01 -4.31
CA ILE A 144 13.08 11.09 -4.75
C ILE A 144 12.62 11.92 -3.53
N SER A 145 12.27 11.26 -2.43
CA SER A 145 11.89 11.94 -1.18
C SER A 145 13.02 12.85 -0.64
N ARG A 146 14.28 12.39 -0.66
CA ARG A 146 15.42 13.23 -0.28
C ARG A 146 15.61 14.41 -1.23
N ASN A 147 15.48 14.21 -2.54
CA ASN A 147 15.57 15.29 -3.51
C ASN A 147 14.50 16.35 -3.27
N LEU A 148 13.25 15.94 -3.01
CA LEU A 148 12.14 16.85 -2.68
C LEU A 148 12.43 17.67 -1.43
N ARG A 149 12.92 17.03 -0.36
CA ARG A 149 13.33 17.73 0.87
C ARG A 149 14.37 18.82 0.56
N ASP A 150 15.36 18.48 -0.25
CA ASP A 150 16.45 19.38 -0.58
C ASP A 150 15.97 20.53 -1.48
N LEU A 151 15.05 20.28 -2.42
CA LEU A 151 14.38 21.30 -3.23
C LEU A 151 13.51 22.24 -2.39
N ILE A 152 12.77 21.71 -1.40
CA ILE A 152 11.96 22.52 -0.48
C ILE A 152 12.87 23.41 0.37
N GLN A 153 14.01 22.89 0.80
CA GLN A 153 15.00 23.66 1.53
C GLN A 153 15.59 24.78 0.66
N GLN A 154 15.96 24.47 -0.58
CA GLN A 154 16.41 25.47 -1.57
C GLN A 154 15.34 26.53 -1.82
N LEU A 155 14.08 26.14 -2.01
CA LEU A 155 12.97 27.09 -2.18
C LEU A 155 12.88 28.05 -1.00
N ARG A 156 13.02 27.55 0.24
CA ARG A 156 12.95 28.39 1.43
C ARG A 156 14.09 29.40 1.47
N ASP A 157 15.29 28.96 1.13
CA ASP A 157 16.52 29.74 1.25
C ASP A 157 16.75 30.70 0.07
N SER A 158 16.13 30.46 -1.09
CA SER A 158 16.19 31.34 -2.27
C SER A 158 15.72 32.75 -1.97
N LYS A 159 16.27 33.76 -2.61
CA LYS A 159 15.79 35.14 -2.47
C LYS A 159 14.66 35.43 -3.44
N SER A 160 13.79 36.38 -3.11
CA SER A 160 12.61 36.69 -3.94
C SER A 160 12.97 37.36 -5.27
N ASP A 161 14.19 37.87 -5.44
CA ASP A 161 14.72 38.39 -6.70
C ASP A 161 15.30 37.28 -7.61
N GLU A 162 15.37 36.03 -7.13
CA GLU A 162 15.83 34.86 -7.88
C GLU A 162 14.66 34.14 -8.58
N GLU A 163 13.82 34.88 -9.31
CA GLU A 163 12.58 34.36 -9.93
C GLU A 163 12.81 33.09 -10.76
N GLN A 164 13.79 33.11 -11.66
CA GLN A 164 14.08 31.97 -12.53
C GLN A 164 14.47 30.72 -11.72
N GLN A 165 15.25 30.90 -10.65
CA GLN A 165 15.65 29.80 -9.79
C GLN A 165 14.45 29.23 -9.04
N ILE A 166 13.55 30.07 -8.54
CA ILE A 166 12.32 29.64 -7.87
C ILE A 166 11.42 28.87 -8.85
N GLN A 167 11.29 29.34 -10.09
CA GLN A 167 10.56 28.63 -11.15
C GLN A 167 11.17 27.26 -11.43
N ASP A 168 12.49 27.18 -11.58
CA ASP A 168 13.18 25.92 -11.83
C ASP A 168 13.01 24.94 -10.65
N ILE A 169 13.04 25.42 -9.41
CA ILE A 169 12.79 24.61 -8.22
C ILE A 169 11.35 24.08 -8.23
N ALA A 170 10.36 24.94 -8.51
CA ALA A 170 8.94 24.53 -8.57
C ALA A 170 8.71 23.45 -9.63
N LYS A 171 9.26 23.61 -10.84
CA LYS A 171 9.19 22.61 -11.92
C LYS A 171 9.86 21.30 -11.55
N LYS A 172 11.04 21.35 -10.92
CA LYS A 172 11.73 20.15 -10.43
C LYS A 172 10.92 19.42 -9.37
N MET A 173 10.29 20.13 -8.43
CA MET A 173 9.43 19.50 -7.42
C MET A 173 8.24 18.78 -8.06
N SER A 174 7.55 19.42 -9.02
CA SER A 174 6.47 18.79 -9.79
C SER A 174 6.91 17.49 -10.48
N SER A 175 8.05 17.54 -11.18
CA SER A 175 8.63 16.35 -11.83
C SER A 175 8.93 15.25 -10.82
N GLN A 176 9.53 15.58 -9.67
CA GLN A 176 9.85 14.58 -8.64
C GLN A 176 8.58 13.94 -8.05
N TYR A 177 7.51 14.71 -7.81
CA TYR A 177 6.24 14.12 -7.37
C TYR A 177 5.60 13.24 -8.44
N SER A 178 5.72 13.60 -9.72
CA SER A 178 5.25 12.76 -10.83
C SER A 178 6.01 11.43 -10.90
N ASP A 179 7.34 11.46 -10.77
CA ASP A 179 8.18 10.26 -10.71
C ASP A 179 7.82 9.37 -9.51
N MET A 180 7.51 10.00 -8.38
CA MET A 180 7.07 9.30 -7.17
C MET A 180 5.71 8.62 -7.37
N GLU A 181 4.75 9.31 -7.98
CA GLU A 181 3.44 8.75 -8.31
C GLU A 181 3.57 7.54 -9.23
N ALA A 182 4.39 7.66 -10.28
CA ALA A 182 4.62 6.58 -11.24
C ALA A 182 5.24 5.36 -10.54
N THR A 183 6.25 5.57 -9.71
CA THR A 183 6.92 4.50 -8.96
C THR A 183 5.96 3.80 -7.99
N LEU A 184 5.14 4.56 -7.25
CA LEU A 184 4.14 4.00 -6.33
C LEU A 184 3.04 3.24 -7.08
N SER A 185 2.58 3.76 -8.22
CA SER A 185 1.57 3.12 -9.05
C SER A 185 2.07 1.80 -9.64
N GLU A 186 3.33 1.76 -10.04
CA GLU A 186 3.98 0.55 -10.53
C GLU A 186 4.12 -0.50 -9.42
N LEU A 187 4.57 -0.10 -8.23
CA LEU A 187 4.62 -0.99 -7.06
C LEU A 187 3.24 -1.54 -6.69
N LEU A 188 2.21 -0.69 -6.72
CA LEU A 188 0.83 -1.13 -6.48
C LEU A 188 0.37 -2.14 -7.53
N ARG A 189 0.70 -1.89 -8.81
CA ARG A 189 0.38 -2.82 -9.90
C ARG A 189 1.07 -4.17 -9.72
N GLU A 190 2.33 -4.19 -9.31
CA GLU A 190 3.05 -5.45 -9.01
C GLU A 190 2.41 -6.21 -7.85
N ILE A 191 2.02 -5.51 -6.78
CA ILE A 191 1.29 -6.11 -5.65
C ILE A 191 0.01 -6.76 -6.16
N LEU A 192 -0.76 -6.06 -7.02
CA LEU A 192 -2.01 -6.58 -7.58
C LEU A 192 -1.78 -7.74 -8.56
N ALA A 193 -0.78 -7.66 -9.43
CA ALA A 193 -0.45 -8.72 -10.38
C ALA A 193 0.02 -10.01 -9.67
N GLY A 194 0.72 -9.87 -8.55
CA GLY A 194 1.05 -10.99 -7.66
C GLY A 194 -0.19 -11.69 -7.06
N LEU A 195 -1.35 -11.03 -7.04
CA LEU A 195 -2.62 -11.62 -6.60
C LEU A 195 -3.33 -12.37 -7.72
N GLU A 196 -3.17 -11.95 -8.97
CA GLU A 196 -3.79 -12.60 -10.13
C GLU A 196 -3.06 -13.88 -10.55
N SER A 197 -1.81 -14.04 -10.11
CA SER A 197 -0.92 -15.14 -10.47
C SER A 197 -0.73 -16.20 -9.37
N ALA A 198 -1.37 -16.02 -8.20
CA ALA A 198 -1.36 -16.93 -7.06
C ALA A 198 -2.64 -17.77 -6.98
#